data_AF-A0AAC9NJV5-F1
#
_entry.id   AF-A0AAC9NJV5-F1
#
_cell.length_a   1.000
_cell.length_b   1.000
_cell.length_c   1.000
_cell.angle_alpha   90.00
_cell.angle_beta   90.00
_cell.angle_gamma   90.00
#
_symmetry.space_group_name_H-M   'P 1'
#
loop_
_entity.id
_entity.type
_entity.pdbx_description
1 polymer ?
#
loop_
_entity_poly.entity_id
_entity_poly.type
_entity_poly.pdbx_seq_one_letter_code
_entity_poly.pdbx_strand_id
1 'polypeptide(L)'
;MSKWFYINFSGVLVVIWSVFNQAPISVYVWFGYVGALLIIFNWTRHAVFSTIRDSTIRKRKVRLATLSKKILPYHKWVGSLALIFVLVHGTLVIERYGFHWDYPKMLVGLLTASILTLQVATGWMRLYRPTIKKRKVHIYSGMTLFFLLVLHLIL
;
A
#
# COMPACT_ATOMS: atom_id res chain seq x y z
N MET A 1 1.79 20.64 5.00
CA MET A 1 1.17 19.29 5.13
C MET A 1 2.14 18.42 5.94
N SER A 2 1.74 17.25 6.44
CA SER A 2 2.71 16.38 7.13
C SER A 2 3.79 15.88 6.15
N LYS A 3 5.02 15.60 6.64
CA LYS A 3 6.11 15.03 5.82
C LYS A 3 5.70 13.76 5.07
N TRP A 4 4.82 12.97 5.70
CA TRP A 4 4.26 11.75 5.15
C TRP A 4 3.40 11.97 3.89
N PHE A 5 2.82 13.16 3.72
CA PHE A 5 2.10 13.48 2.48
C PHE A 5 3.06 13.54 1.30
N TYR A 6 4.23 14.18 1.47
CA TYR A 6 5.26 14.26 0.44
C TYR A 6 5.86 12.89 0.13
N ILE A 7 6.07 12.05 1.16
CA ILE A 7 6.52 10.65 0.97
C ILE A 7 5.47 9.83 0.20
N ASN A 8 4.18 9.97 0.52
CA ASN A 8 3.13 9.29 -0.22
C ASN A 8 3.09 9.74 -1.69
N PHE A 9 3.24 11.05 -1.91
CA PHE A 9 3.25 11.65 -3.24
C PHE A 9 4.45 11.17 -4.06
N SER A 10 5.65 11.07 -3.47
CA SER A 10 6.80 10.49 -4.17
C SER A 10 6.55 9.02 -4.56
N GLY A 11 5.81 8.25 -3.75
CA GLY A 11 5.38 6.91 -4.14
C GLY A 11 4.51 6.89 -5.40
N VAL A 12 3.59 7.86 -5.54
CA VAL A 12 2.80 8.02 -6.78
C VAL A 12 3.70 8.36 -7.97
N LEU A 13 4.67 9.26 -7.79
CA LEU A 13 5.63 9.60 -8.85
C LEU A 13 6.46 8.39 -9.29
N VAL A 14 6.87 7.52 -8.36
CA VAL A 14 7.57 6.27 -8.68
C VAL A 14 6.68 5.33 -9.52
N VAL A 15 5.39 5.20 -9.18
CA VAL A 15 4.45 4.41 -9.99
C VAL A 15 4.36 4.98 -11.40
N ILE A 16 4.16 6.30 -11.54
CA ILE A 16 4.04 6.96 -12.85
C ILE A 16 5.34 6.76 -13.67
N TRP A 17 6.50 6.98 -13.06
CA TRP A 17 7.79 6.76 -13.70
C TRP A 17 7.97 5.30 -14.16
N SER A 18 7.63 4.32 -13.32
CA SER A 18 7.70 2.90 -13.68
C SER A 18 6.78 2.55 -14.85
N VAL A 19 5.57 3.11 -14.87
CA VAL A 19 4.59 2.93 -15.96
C VAL A 19 5.19 3.39 -17.29
N PHE A 20 5.82 4.56 -17.34
CA PHE A 20 6.45 5.08 -18.57
C PHE A 20 7.66 4.27 -19.01
N ASN A 21 8.48 3.76 -18.08
CA ASN A 21 9.65 2.95 -18.42
C ASN A 21 9.32 1.55 -18.95
N GLN A 22 8.11 1.05 -18.68
CA GLN A 22 7.67 -0.28 -19.09
C GLN A 22 6.64 -0.23 -20.24
N ALA A 23 6.51 0.91 -20.92
CA ALA A 23 5.60 1.02 -22.07
C ALA A 23 6.17 0.29 -23.31
N PRO A 24 5.40 -0.56 -24.01
CA PRO A 24 3.99 -0.90 -23.77
C PRO A 24 3.78 -1.91 -22.63
N ILE A 25 2.77 -1.64 -21.80
CA ILE A 25 2.52 -2.38 -20.56
C ILE A 25 1.75 -3.66 -20.87
N SER A 26 2.33 -4.81 -20.51
CA SER A 26 1.64 -6.09 -20.61
C SER A 26 0.51 -6.22 -19.59
N VAL A 27 -0.53 -6.98 -19.93
CA VAL A 27 -1.74 -7.14 -19.09
C VAL A 27 -1.45 -7.62 -17.66
N TYR A 28 -0.50 -8.53 -17.47
CA TYR A 28 -0.13 -9.02 -16.14
C TYR A 28 0.52 -7.94 -15.26
N VAL A 29 1.19 -6.95 -15.86
CA VAL A 29 1.79 -5.81 -15.14
C VAL A 29 0.72 -4.79 -14.75
N TRP A 30 -0.37 -4.66 -15.53
CA TRP A 30 -1.49 -3.78 -15.19
C TRP A 30 -2.12 -4.14 -13.82
N PHE A 31 -2.28 -5.43 -13.52
CA PHE A 31 -2.75 -5.87 -12.20
C PHE A 31 -1.82 -5.37 -11.08
N GLY A 32 -0.50 -5.41 -11.30
CA GLY A 32 0.50 -4.90 -10.37
C GLY A 32 0.35 -3.39 -10.13
N TYR A 33 0.18 -2.60 -11.19
CA TYR A 33 0.00 -1.14 -11.05
C TYR A 33 -1.30 -0.76 -10.37
N VAL A 34 -2.41 -1.44 -10.67
CA VAL A 34 -3.68 -1.23 -9.96
C VAL A 34 -3.53 -1.57 -8.47
N GLY A 35 -2.89 -2.70 -8.15
CA GLY A 35 -2.56 -3.08 -6.79
C GLY A 35 -1.71 -2.03 -6.07
N ALA A 36 -0.66 -1.53 -6.72
CA ALA A 36 0.24 -0.49 -6.20
C ALA A 36 -0.52 0.81 -5.85
N LEU A 37 -1.39 1.28 -6.74
CA LEU A 37 -2.21 2.47 -6.52
C LEU A 37 -3.18 2.29 -5.34
N LEU A 38 -3.81 1.12 -5.21
CA LEU A 38 -4.68 0.81 -4.07
C LEU A 38 -3.91 0.78 -2.74
N ILE A 39 -2.67 0.27 -2.74
CA ILE A 39 -1.77 0.31 -1.58
C ILE A 39 -1.44 1.75 -1.19
N ILE A 40 -1.01 2.59 -2.15
CA ILE A 40 -0.65 3.99 -1.92
C ILE A 40 -1.86 4.81 -1.45
N PHE A 41 -3.03 4.61 -2.07
CA PHE A 41 -4.28 5.23 -1.62
C PHE A 41 -4.57 4.87 -0.16
N ASN A 42 -4.43 3.59 0.21
CA ASN A 42 -4.61 3.16 1.60
C ASN A 42 -3.58 3.74 2.57
N TRP A 43 -2.34 3.89 2.12
CA TRP A 43 -1.24 4.45 2.90
C TRP A 43 -1.42 5.95 3.16
N THR A 44 -2.12 6.67 2.27
CA THR A 44 -2.47 8.09 2.41
C THR A 44 -3.09 8.42 3.78
N ARG A 45 -3.80 7.48 4.40
CA ARG A 45 -4.35 7.67 5.75
C ARG A 45 -3.28 8.00 6.80
N HIS A 46 -2.08 7.43 6.69
CA HIS A 46 -0.98 7.74 7.60
C HIS A 46 -0.62 9.23 7.54
N ALA A 47 -0.54 9.78 6.31
CA ALA A 47 -0.31 11.19 6.08
C ALA A 47 -1.45 12.08 6.62
N VAL A 48 -2.71 11.66 6.43
CA VAL A 48 -3.89 12.38 6.93
C VAL A 48 -3.93 12.39 8.46
N PHE A 49 -3.76 11.25 9.13
CA PHE A 49 -3.77 11.19 10.59
C PHE A 49 -2.62 11.97 11.22
N SER A 50 -1.43 11.92 10.62
CA SER A 50 -0.31 12.77 11.05
C SER A 50 -0.64 14.25 10.90
N THR A 51 -1.25 14.65 9.77
CA THR A 51 -1.69 16.04 9.54
C THR A 51 -2.75 16.48 10.58
N ILE A 52 -3.66 15.60 10.97
CA ILE A 52 -4.66 15.90 12.02
C ILE A 52 -3.97 16.14 13.37
N ARG A 53 -3.02 15.28 13.75
CA ARG A 53 -2.30 15.39 15.03
C ARG A 53 -1.50 16.68 15.11
N ASP A 54 -0.77 16.98 14.04
CA ASP A 54 0.27 18.02 14.04
C ASP A 54 -0.28 19.41 13.63
N SER A 55 -1.50 19.50 13.08
CA SER A 55 -2.12 20.79 12.73
C SER A 55 -2.39 21.64 13.99
N THR A 56 -2.20 22.95 13.93
CA THR A 56 -2.65 23.88 14.99
C THR A 56 -4.07 24.40 14.76
N ILE A 57 -4.53 24.38 13.50
CA ILE A 57 -5.83 24.93 13.10
C ILE A 57 -6.98 23.92 13.38
N ARG A 58 -7.88 24.26 14.31
CA ARG A 58 -9.02 23.40 14.70
C ARG A 58 -9.96 23.05 13.54
N LYS A 59 -10.34 24.04 12.72
CA LYS A 59 -11.24 23.86 11.56
C LYS A 59 -10.70 22.78 10.60
N ARG A 60 -9.39 22.77 10.38
CA ARG A 60 -8.70 21.77 9.54
C ARG A 60 -8.72 20.38 10.17
N LYS A 61 -8.45 20.26 11.47
CA LYS A 61 -8.54 18.97 12.19
C LYS A 61 -9.92 18.36 12.06
N VAL A 62 -10.97 19.14 12.33
CA VAL A 62 -12.36 18.68 12.25
C VAL A 62 -12.69 18.22 10.82
N ARG A 63 -12.35 19.02 9.80
CA ARG A 63 -12.59 18.65 8.39
C ARG A 63 -11.93 17.32 8.02
N LEU A 64 -10.63 17.17 8.31
CA LEU A 64 -9.88 15.96 7.97
C LEU A 64 -10.34 14.73 8.79
N ALA A 65 -10.68 14.91 10.06
CA ALA A 65 -11.20 13.83 10.91
C ALA A 65 -12.56 13.34 10.41
N THR A 66 -13.48 14.26 10.05
CA THR A 66 -14.79 13.91 9.49
C THR A 66 -14.63 13.16 8.17
N LEU A 67 -13.75 13.63 7.28
CA LEU A 67 -13.44 12.92 6.02
C LEU A 67 -12.88 11.52 6.30
N SER A 68 -11.92 11.41 7.22
CA SER A 68 -11.27 10.13 7.56
C SER A 68 -12.26 9.12 8.13
N LYS A 69 -13.24 9.56 8.93
CA LYS A 69 -14.31 8.69 9.46
C LYS A 69 -15.17 8.10 8.34
N LYS A 70 -15.49 8.88 7.31
CA LYS A 70 -16.27 8.40 6.15
C LYS A 70 -15.52 7.37 5.31
N ILE A 71 -14.20 7.51 5.17
CA ILE A 71 -13.36 6.63 4.35
C ILE A 71 -12.95 5.34 5.10
N LEU A 72 -12.95 5.38 6.44
CA LEU A 72 -12.49 4.28 7.30
C LEU A 72 -13.11 2.90 6.99
N PRO A 73 -14.42 2.76 6.69
CA PRO A 73 -15.01 1.47 6.34
C PRO A 73 -14.37 0.86 5.09
N TYR A 74 -14.14 1.68 4.06
CA TYR A 74 -13.61 1.26 2.76
C TYR A 74 -12.14 0.86 2.81
N HIS A 75 -11.34 1.44 3.72
CA HIS A 75 -9.91 1.14 3.82
C HIS A 75 -9.58 -0.37 3.85
N LYS A 76 -10.36 -1.15 4.60
CA LYS A 76 -10.15 -2.60 4.73
C LYS A 76 -10.45 -3.33 3.41
N TRP A 77 -11.53 -2.93 2.75
CA TRP A 77 -11.95 -3.47 1.46
C TRP A 77 -10.96 -3.11 0.36
N VAL A 78 -10.51 -1.85 0.29
CA VAL A 78 -9.46 -1.41 -0.64
C VAL A 78 -8.18 -2.21 -0.42
N GLY A 79 -7.81 -2.52 0.84
CA GLY A 79 -6.63 -3.32 1.14
C GLY A 79 -6.76 -4.76 0.67
N SER A 80 -7.95 -5.34 0.85
CA SER A 80 -8.27 -6.69 0.38
C SER A 80 -8.29 -6.75 -1.15
N LEU A 81 -8.83 -5.73 -1.81
CA LEU A 81 -8.81 -5.61 -3.26
C LEU A 81 -7.38 -5.49 -3.79
N ALA A 82 -6.54 -4.67 -3.14
CA ALA A 82 -5.13 -4.57 -3.49
C ALA A 82 -4.42 -5.92 -3.41
N LEU A 83 -4.72 -6.72 -2.38
CA LEU A 83 -4.18 -8.07 -2.24
C LEU A 83 -4.60 -8.98 -3.40
N ILE A 84 -5.87 -8.96 -3.80
CA ILE A 84 -6.35 -9.74 -4.96
C ILE A 84 -5.57 -9.37 -6.22
N PHE A 85 -5.44 -8.08 -6.54
CA PHE A 85 -4.69 -7.60 -7.70
C PHE A 85 -3.21 -8.01 -7.66
N VAL A 86 -2.56 -7.90 -6.50
CA VAL A 86 -1.15 -8.29 -6.33
C VAL A 86 -0.96 -9.80 -6.46
N LEU A 87 -1.89 -10.62 -5.94
CA LEU A 87 -1.83 -12.07 -6.10
C LEU A 87 -2.01 -12.48 -7.57
N VAL A 88 -2.99 -11.90 -8.27
CA VAL A 88 -3.18 -12.14 -9.71
C VAL A 88 -1.93 -11.74 -10.50
N HIS A 89 -1.36 -10.57 -10.21
CA HIS A 89 -0.11 -10.12 -10.82
C HIS A 89 1.04 -11.13 -10.59
N GLY A 90 1.27 -11.53 -9.33
CA GLY A 90 2.34 -12.47 -8.98
C GLY A 90 2.17 -13.83 -9.64
N THR A 91 0.95 -14.38 -9.66
CA THR A 91 0.66 -15.66 -10.33
C THR A 91 0.97 -15.59 -11.82
N LEU A 92 0.50 -14.55 -12.52
CA LEU A 92 0.74 -14.40 -13.96
C LEU A 92 2.23 -14.19 -14.28
N VAL A 93 2.98 -13.49 -13.42
CA VAL A 93 4.43 -13.32 -13.58
C VAL A 93 5.14 -14.67 -13.42
N ILE A 94 4.78 -15.45 -12.40
CA ILE A 94 5.39 -16.78 -12.16
C ILE A 94 5.03 -17.76 -13.27
N GLU A 95 3.78 -17.77 -13.74
CA GLU A 95 3.34 -18.61 -14.85
C GLU A 95 4.14 -18.30 -16.14
N ARG A 96 4.40 -17.02 -16.40
CA ARG A 96 5.06 -16.57 -17.63
C ARG A 96 6.58 -16.74 -17.60
N TYR A 97 7.22 -16.48 -16.46
CA TYR A 97 8.67 -16.40 -16.36
C TYR A 97 9.29 -17.52 -15.52
N GLY A 98 8.48 -18.30 -14.81
CA GLY A 98 8.94 -19.16 -13.73
C GLY A 98 9.29 -18.38 -12.47
N PHE A 99 9.52 -19.10 -11.36
CA PHE A 99 10.01 -18.51 -10.13
C PHE A 99 11.53 -18.64 -10.05
N HIS A 100 12.23 -17.51 -9.86
CA HIS A 100 13.69 -17.44 -9.80
C HIS A 100 14.15 -16.80 -8.50
N TRP A 101 14.83 -17.58 -7.66
CA TRP A 101 15.35 -17.10 -6.38
C TRP A 101 16.43 -16.02 -6.56
N ASP A 102 17.17 -16.06 -7.66
CA ASP A 102 18.27 -15.13 -7.91
C ASP A 102 17.81 -13.79 -8.48
N TYR A 103 16.51 -13.60 -8.75
CA TYR A 103 15.98 -12.36 -9.33
C TYR A 103 15.46 -11.42 -8.24
N PRO A 104 16.17 -10.32 -7.91
CA PRO A 104 15.86 -9.50 -6.73
C PRO A 104 14.46 -8.88 -6.78
N LYS A 105 14.01 -8.46 -7.96
CA LYS A 105 12.66 -7.90 -8.15
C LYS A 105 11.58 -8.91 -7.77
N MET A 106 11.77 -10.20 -8.07
CA MET A 106 10.81 -11.26 -7.73
C MET A 106 10.78 -11.55 -6.24
N LEU A 107 11.95 -11.61 -5.59
CA LEU A 107 12.05 -11.77 -4.14
C LEU A 107 11.40 -10.60 -3.39
N VAL A 108 11.70 -9.36 -3.79
CA VAL A 108 11.09 -8.16 -3.18
C VAL A 108 9.58 -8.14 -3.46
N GLY A 109 9.13 -8.59 -4.65
CA GLY A 109 7.71 -8.76 -4.97
C GLY A 109 7.00 -9.75 -4.04
N LEU A 110 7.61 -10.92 -3.81
CA LEU A 110 7.09 -11.94 -2.90
C LEU A 110 7.02 -11.44 -1.44
N LEU A 111 8.06 -10.74 -0.98
CA LEU A 111 8.07 -10.10 0.34
C LEU A 111 6.97 -9.03 0.44
N THR A 112 6.79 -8.21 -0.60
CA THR A 112 5.73 -7.20 -0.67
C THR A 112 4.34 -7.85 -0.56
N ALA A 113 4.08 -8.92 -1.30
CA ALA A 113 2.82 -9.67 -1.26
C ALA A 113 2.57 -10.31 0.12
N SER A 114 3.62 -10.86 0.74
CA SER A 114 3.55 -11.47 2.07
C SER A 114 3.24 -10.43 3.15
N ILE A 115 3.90 -9.27 3.11
CA ILE A 115 3.63 -8.15 4.02
C ILE A 115 2.24 -7.57 3.78
N LEU A 116 1.77 -7.47 2.53
CA LEU A 116 0.40 -7.05 2.22
C LEU A 116 -0.63 -8.03 2.80
N THR A 117 -0.38 -9.33 2.70
CA THR A 117 -1.23 -10.37 3.29
C THR A 117 -1.33 -10.20 4.81
N LEU A 118 -0.20 -10.01 5.49
CA LEU A 118 -0.16 -9.70 6.93
C LEU A 118 -0.91 -8.39 7.25
N GLN A 119 -0.78 -7.37 6.41
CA GLN A 119 -1.43 -6.08 6.59
C GLN A 119 -2.95 -6.18 6.50
N VAL A 120 -3.47 -6.94 5.53
CA VAL A 120 -4.90 -7.21 5.36
C VAL A 120 -5.42 -8.06 6.52
N ALA A 121 -4.74 -9.16 6.86
CA ALA A 121 -5.12 -10.04 7.96
C ALA A 121 -5.21 -9.27 9.29
N THR A 122 -4.17 -8.52 9.65
CA THR A 122 -4.17 -7.70 10.86
C THR A 122 -5.21 -6.58 10.82
N GLY A 123 -5.53 -6.05 9.64
CA GLY A 123 -6.62 -5.09 9.43
C GLY A 123 -7.99 -5.64 9.80
N TRP A 124 -8.29 -6.87 9.37
CA TRP A 124 -9.53 -7.57 9.70
C TRP A 124 -9.57 -8.05 11.16
N MET A 125 -8.49 -8.62 11.67
CA MET A 125 -8.40 -9.08 13.07
C MET A 125 -8.65 -7.97 14.11
N ARG A 126 -8.36 -6.72 13.75
CA ARG A 126 -8.60 -5.55 14.62
C ARG A 126 -10.07 -5.17 14.72
N LEU A 127 -10.93 -5.62 13.79
CA LEU A 127 -12.37 -5.42 13.88
C LEU A 127 -12.98 -6.30 14.98
N TYR A 128 -12.54 -7.56 15.06
CA TYR A 128 -13.04 -8.51 16.05
C TYR A 128 -12.47 -8.26 17.45
N ARG A 129 -11.14 -8.08 17.56
CA ARG A 129 -10.49 -7.83 18.86
C ARG A 129 -9.34 -6.84 18.71
N PRO A 130 -9.58 -5.54 18.96
CA PRO A 130 -8.53 -4.53 18.90
C PRO A 130 -7.58 -4.67 20.08
N THR A 131 -6.29 -4.86 19.81
CA THR A 131 -5.23 -4.84 20.83
C THR A 131 -4.10 -3.90 20.41
N ILE A 132 -3.34 -3.39 21.39
CA ILE A 132 -2.19 -2.52 21.12
C ILE A 132 -1.16 -3.24 20.25
N LYS A 133 -0.88 -4.52 20.54
CA LYS A 133 0.03 -5.36 19.75
C LYS A 133 -0.40 -5.43 18.28
N LYS A 134 -1.66 -5.79 17.99
CA LYS A 134 -2.20 -5.84 16.61
C LYS A 134 -2.15 -4.48 15.92
N ARG A 135 -2.44 -3.39 16.64
CA ARG A 135 -2.33 -2.03 16.11
C ARG A 135 -0.89 -1.69 15.72
N LYS A 136 0.09 -2.00 16.57
CA LYS A 136 1.51 -1.77 16.30
C LYS A 136 1.96 -2.58 15.09
N VAL A 137 1.67 -3.89 15.05
CA VAL A 137 1.99 -4.74 13.88
C VAL A 137 1.42 -4.12 12.62
N HIS A 138 0.12 -3.85 12.56
CA HIS A 138 -0.55 -3.26 11.39
C HIS A 138 0.04 -1.89 10.96
N ILE A 139 0.52 -1.08 11.89
CA ILE A 139 1.18 0.19 11.53
C ILE A 139 2.55 -0.10 10.93
N TYR A 140 3.38 -0.90 11.60
CA TYR A 140 4.74 -1.19 11.15
C TYR A 140 4.77 -1.97 9.84
N SER A 141 3.95 -3.02 9.69
CA SER A 141 3.83 -3.73 8.41
C SER A 141 3.30 -2.81 7.30
N GLY A 142 2.42 -1.86 7.61
CA GLY A 142 1.99 -0.84 6.63
C GLY A 142 3.10 0.11 6.19
N MET A 143 4.03 0.46 7.09
CA MET A 143 5.21 1.25 6.73
C MET A 143 6.18 0.44 5.88
N THR A 144 6.51 -0.78 6.32
CA THR A 144 7.37 -1.71 5.58
C THR A 144 6.81 -1.99 4.18
N LEU A 145 5.50 -2.22 4.07
CA LEU A 145 4.81 -2.45 2.78
C LEU A 145 5.07 -1.33 1.78
N PHE A 146 4.98 -0.07 2.21
CA PHE A 146 5.17 1.07 1.33
C PHE A 146 6.59 1.11 0.76
N PHE A 147 7.61 0.92 1.61
CA PHE A 147 9.00 0.95 1.15
C PHE A 147 9.35 -0.27 0.28
N LEU A 148 8.83 -1.46 0.62
CA LEU A 148 9.02 -2.65 -0.22
C LEU A 148 8.34 -2.50 -1.59
N LEU A 149 7.14 -1.90 -1.65
CA LEU A 149 6.47 -1.60 -2.91
C LEU A 149 7.31 -0.65 -3.77
N VAL A 150 7.80 0.44 -3.19
CA VAL A 150 8.65 1.39 -3.92
C VAL A 150 9.93 0.72 -4.42
N LEU A 151 10.58 -0.11 -3.59
CA LEU A 151 11.76 -0.86 -3.99
C LEU A 151 11.45 -1.84 -5.13
N HIS A 152 10.34 -2.57 -5.05
CA HIS A 152 9.90 -3.49 -6.10
C HIS A 152 9.64 -2.80 -7.45
N LEU A 153 9.16 -1.55 -7.44
CA LEU A 153 8.91 -0.77 -8.66
C LEU A 153 10.20 -0.20 -9.27
N ILE A 154 11.24 0.04 -8.47
CA ILE A 154 12.52 0.60 -8.93
C ILE A 154 13.46 -0.47 -9.47
N LEU A 155 13.46 -1.66 -8.86
CA LEU A 155 14.12 -2.86 -9.41
C LEU A 155 13.43 -3.32 -10.70
#